data_AF-A0A8B6E1T1-F1
#
_entry.id   AF-A0A8B6E1T1-F1
#
_cell.length_a   1.000
_cell.length_b   1.000
_cell.length_c   1.000
_cell.angle_alpha   90.00
_cell.angle_beta   90.00
_cell.angle_gamma   90.00
#
_symmetry.space_group_name_H-M   'P 1'
#
loop_
_entity.id
_entity.type
_entity.pdbx_description
1 polymer ?
#
loop_
_entity_poly.entity_id
_entity_poly.type
_entity_poly.pdbx_seq_one_letter_code
_entity_poly.pdbx_strand_id
1 'polypeptide(L)'
;MAFDAGIFLKTPDLESFDNLKKEELVLLAKELKLVFKVSMRKQIIKNLVIDKLVDAEILGEEALELKVENIDAFKLKQLELEHELKLKELEMKEIEKRKEDEFKLKQAELEMKERLEIERKEKEDEFKLKELEMKEREKIKEDELKLKELEMRERLEMEKLKIEMVKEESNTKVQSKSDYFDAAKNIRLVPKFCEKTVDKYFPQFEKIANNLKWPKPYWTTMLTKCF
;
A
#
# COMPACT_ATOMS: atom_id res chain seq x y z
N MET A 1 65.21 66.05 -45.43
CA MET A 1 65.12 65.46 -46.78
C MET A 1 63.64 65.36 -47.11
N ALA A 2 63.21 65.82 -48.27
CA ALA A 2 61.81 65.73 -48.69
C ALA A 2 61.50 64.26 -49.03
N PHE A 3 60.40 63.72 -48.50
CA PHE A 3 59.89 62.41 -48.91
C PHE A 3 59.47 62.47 -50.38
N ASP A 4 59.97 61.55 -51.20
CA ASP A 4 59.62 61.44 -52.62
C ASP A 4 58.76 60.20 -52.83
N ALA A 5 57.48 60.42 -53.13
CA ALA A 5 56.51 59.36 -53.36
C ALA A 5 56.87 58.47 -54.56
N GLY A 6 57.54 59.02 -55.58
CA GLY A 6 57.95 58.28 -56.77
C GLY A 6 59.16 57.36 -56.54
N ILE A 7 60.00 57.67 -55.54
CA ILE A 7 61.10 56.80 -55.10
C ILE A 7 60.57 55.69 -54.20
N PHE A 8 59.65 56.03 -53.29
CA PHE A 8 59.02 55.06 -52.38
C PHE A 8 58.26 53.95 -53.12
N LEU A 9 57.56 54.27 -54.22
CA LEU A 9 56.86 53.28 -55.05
C LEU A 9 57.79 52.29 -55.79
N LYS A 10 59.09 52.61 -55.90
CA LYS A 10 60.09 51.73 -56.55
C LYS A 10 60.80 50.82 -55.56
N THR A 11 60.92 51.24 -54.30
CA THR A 11 61.47 50.44 -53.19
C THR A 11 60.49 50.52 -52.03
N PRO A 12 59.42 49.71 -52.05
CA PRO A 12 58.39 49.74 -51.02
C PRO A 12 58.97 49.20 -49.71
N ASP A 13 58.96 50.03 -48.66
CA ASP A 13 59.42 49.66 -47.32
C ASP A 13 58.31 49.87 -46.28
N LEU A 14 58.02 48.82 -45.51
CA LEU A 14 56.90 48.77 -44.58
C LEU A 14 57.13 49.64 -43.34
N GLU A 15 58.37 49.69 -42.83
CA GLU A 15 58.74 50.51 -41.67
C GLU A 15 58.71 52.01 -42.00
N SER A 16 59.15 52.38 -43.19
CA SER A 16 59.07 53.74 -43.71
C SER A 16 57.62 54.16 -43.92
N PHE A 17 56.76 53.26 -44.40
CA PHE A 17 55.32 53.53 -44.58
C PHE A 17 54.61 53.79 -43.25
N ASP A 18 54.91 52.99 -42.22
CA ASP A 18 54.26 53.11 -40.92
C ASP A 18 54.51 54.47 -40.26
N ASN A 19 55.72 55.02 -40.47
CA ASN A 19 56.20 56.29 -39.93
C ASN A 19 55.83 57.55 -40.76
N LEU A 20 55.17 57.41 -41.92
CA LEU A 20 54.82 58.55 -42.77
C LEU A 20 53.93 59.58 -42.06
N LYS A 21 54.20 60.87 -42.31
CA LYS A 21 53.38 61.99 -41.83
C LYS A 21 52.12 62.14 -42.68
N LYS A 22 51.12 62.85 -42.15
CA LYS A 22 49.84 63.07 -42.85
C LYS A 22 50.05 63.75 -44.22
N GLU A 23 50.96 64.70 -44.30
CA GLU A 23 51.28 65.43 -45.53
C GLU A 23 51.89 64.50 -46.60
N GLU A 24 52.76 63.58 -46.18
CA GLU A 24 53.43 62.58 -47.04
C GLU A 24 52.44 61.52 -47.53
N LEU A 25 51.52 61.07 -46.67
CA LEU A 25 50.42 60.17 -47.04
C LEU A 25 49.46 60.81 -48.05
N VAL A 26 49.22 62.13 -47.94
CA VAL A 26 48.41 62.90 -48.90
C VAL A 26 49.13 63.02 -50.25
N LEU A 27 50.45 63.20 -50.25
CA LEU A 27 51.25 63.21 -51.48
C LEU A 27 51.28 61.84 -52.15
N LEU A 28 51.51 60.77 -51.37
CA LEU A 28 51.47 59.39 -51.87
C LEU A 28 50.09 59.04 -52.42
N ALA A 29 49.02 59.48 -51.75
CA ALA A 29 47.66 59.27 -52.23
C ALA A 29 47.36 60.04 -53.53
N LYS A 30 47.92 61.24 -53.71
CA LYS A 30 47.82 62.00 -54.98
C LYS A 30 48.55 61.30 -56.12
N GLU A 31 49.75 60.79 -55.85
CA GLU A 31 50.57 60.10 -56.85
C GLU A 31 49.93 58.78 -57.30
N LEU A 32 49.32 58.06 -56.36
CA LEU A 32 48.50 56.87 -56.61
C LEU A 32 47.12 57.18 -57.21
N LYS A 33 46.82 58.46 -57.51
CA LYS A 33 45.54 58.95 -58.06
C LYS A 33 44.31 58.51 -57.25
N LEU A 34 44.45 58.47 -55.92
CA LEU A 34 43.36 58.10 -55.02
C LEU A 34 42.36 59.24 -54.87
N VAL A 35 41.08 58.87 -54.81
CA VAL A 35 40.01 59.81 -54.46
C VAL A 35 39.93 59.89 -52.95
N PHE A 36 40.48 60.96 -52.37
CA PHE A 36 40.42 61.21 -50.94
C PHE A 36 40.14 62.68 -50.64
N LYS A 37 39.62 62.95 -49.44
CA LYS A 37 39.42 64.32 -48.95
C LYS A 37 40.53 64.67 -47.97
N VAL A 38 41.27 65.75 -48.22
CA VAL A 38 42.41 66.20 -47.37
C VAL A 38 41.98 66.45 -45.91
N SER A 39 40.69 66.72 -45.68
CA SER A 39 40.11 66.86 -44.34
C SER A 39 39.96 65.54 -43.56
N MET A 40 40.16 64.38 -44.19
CA MET A 40 40.05 63.08 -43.52
C MET A 40 41.16 62.88 -42.47
N ARG A 41 40.88 62.03 -41.48
CA ARG A 41 41.85 61.68 -40.42
C ARG A 41 43.02 60.90 -41.04
N LYS A 42 44.22 61.07 -40.48
CA LYS A 42 45.47 60.40 -40.93
C LYS A 42 45.26 58.89 -41.14
N GLN A 43 44.61 58.21 -40.21
CA GLN A 43 44.37 56.76 -40.27
C GLN A 43 43.40 56.33 -41.37
N ILE A 44 42.40 57.15 -41.71
CA ILE A 44 41.47 56.85 -42.80
C ILE A 44 42.20 56.94 -44.15
N ILE A 45 43.05 57.97 -44.31
CA ILE A 45 43.90 58.13 -45.50
C ILE A 45 44.94 56.99 -45.55
N LYS A 46 45.54 56.61 -44.41
CA LYS A 46 46.49 55.50 -44.32
C LYS A 46 45.84 54.16 -44.73
N ASN A 47 44.65 53.83 -44.23
CA ASN A 47 43.92 52.61 -44.60
C ASN A 47 43.58 52.57 -46.09
N LEU A 48 43.16 53.69 -46.69
CA LEU A 48 42.87 53.80 -48.13
C LEU A 48 44.12 53.64 -49.01
N VAL A 49 45.27 54.13 -48.54
CA VAL A 49 46.55 53.98 -49.23
C VAL A 49 47.05 52.54 -49.09
N ILE A 50 46.91 51.90 -47.92
CA ILE A 50 47.23 50.47 -47.73
C ILE A 50 46.43 49.61 -48.71
N ASP A 51 45.11 49.82 -48.80
CA ASP A 51 44.25 49.07 -49.73
C ASP A 51 44.77 49.11 -51.16
N LYS A 52 45.20 50.28 -51.61
CA LYS A 52 45.60 50.48 -53.00
C LYS A 52 47.04 50.10 -53.29
N LEU A 53 47.91 50.11 -52.28
CA LEU A 53 49.25 49.56 -52.38
C LEU A 53 49.25 48.03 -52.36
N VAL A 54 48.33 47.41 -51.62
CA VAL A 54 48.11 45.95 -51.62
C VAL A 54 47.42 45.53 -52.92
N ASP A 55 46.38 46.24 -53.37
CA ASP A 55 45.70 45.99 -54.67
C ASP A 55 46.66 46.12 -55.87
N ALA A 56 47.67 46.99 -55.77
CA ALA A 56 48.67 47.20 -56.82
C ALA A 56 49.87 46.23 -56.71
N GLU A 57 49.84 45.27 -55.76
CA GLU A 57 50.92 44.32 -55.45
C GLU A 57 52.27 45.01 -55.10
N ILE A 58 52.22 46.28 -54.69
CA ILE A 58 53.41 47.07 -54.32
C ILE A 58 53.81 46.75 -52.87
N LEU A 59 52.84 46.45 -52.01
CA LEU A 59 53.07 45.96 -50.64
C LEU A 59 52.43 44.57 -50.48
N GLY A 60 53.09 43.69 -49.72
CA GLY A 60 52.54 42.38 -49.37
C GLY A 60 51.34 42.48 -48.43
N GLU A 61 50.60 41.37 -48.29
CA GLU A 61 49.42 41.25 -47.42
C GLU A 61 49.72 41.60 -45.94
N GLU A 62 50.99 41.56 -45.54
CA GLU A 62 51.51 42.03 -44.24
C GLU A 62 51.11 43.49 -43.92
N ALA A 63 50.91 44.33 -44.94
CA ALA A 63 50.47 45.71 -44.75
C ALA A 63 49.00 45.84 -44.30
N LEU A 64 48.18 44.80 -44.49
CA LEU A 64 46.79 44.78 -44.02
C LEU A 64 46.69 44.69 -42.49
N GLU A 65 47.71 44.16 -41.80
CA GLU A 65 47.75 44.10 -40.33
C GLU A 65 47.84 45.50 -39.69
N LEU A 66 48.34 46.49 -40.43
CA LEU A 66 48.40 47.89 -39.99
C LEU A 66 47.04 48.61 -40.09
N LYS A 67 46.00 47.96 -40.62
CA LYS A 67 44.65 48.52 -40.63
C LYS A 67 44.05 48.47 -39.25
N VAL A 68 44.01 49.63 -38.62
CA VAL A 68 43.16 49.83 -37.45
C VAL A 68 41.74 50.14 -37.97
N GLU A 69 40.82 49.20 -37.78
CA GLU A 69 39.40 49.48 -37.89
C GLU A 69 39.05 50.53 -36.83
N ASN A 70 38.63 51.72 -37.25
CA ASN A 70 38.01 52.70 -36.36
C ASN A 70 36.62 52.18 -36.00
N ILE A 71 36.54 51.20 -35.12
CA ILE A 71 35.29 50.88 -34.44
C ILE A 71 35.02 52.08 -33.54
N ASP A 72 34.03 52.87 -33.95
CA ASP A 72 33.61 54.05 -33.21
C ASP A 72 33.32 53.64 -31.76
N ALA A 73 33.87 54.35 -30.78
CA ALA A 73 33.70 54.02 -29.36
C ALA A 73 32.21 53.92 -28.97
N PHE A 74 31.35 54.65 -29.70
CA PHE A 74 29.91 54.55 -29.60
C PHE A 74 29.34 53.19 -30.04
N LYS A 75 29.84 52.61 -31.15
CA LYS A 75 29.43 51.28 -31.64
C LYS A 75 29.88 50.16 -30.69
N LEU A 76 31.08 50.28 -30.14
CA LEU A 76 31.58 49.32 -29.15
C LEU A 76 30.68 49.32 -27.90
N LYS A 77 30.36 50.52 -27.39
CA LYS A 77 29.46 50.68 -26.24
C LYS A 77 28.02 50.22 -26.53
N GLN A 78 27.56 50.36 -27.78
CA GLN A 78 26.27 49.85 -28.21
C GLN A 78 26.24 48.31 -28.22
N LEU A 79 27.29 47.67 -28.72
CA LEU A 79 27.44 46.20 -28.70
C LEU A 79 27.57 45.64 -27.27
N GLU A 80 28.31 46.33 -26.39
CA GLU A 80 28.41 45.98 -24.97
C GLU A 80 27.04 46.00 -24.28
N LEU A 81 26.26 47.07 -24.49
CA LEU A 81 24.92 47.19 -23.92
C LEU A 81 23.96 46.13 -24.46
N GLU A 82 24.05 45.81 -25.76
CA GLU A 82 23.24 44.76 -26.38
C GLU A 82 23.58 43.38 -25.80
N HIS A 83 24.87 43.10 -25.60
CA HIS A 83 25.32 41.87 -24.96
C HIS A 83 24.87 41.78 -23.50
N GLU A 84 24.96 42.89 -22.75
CA GLU A 84 24.50 42.97 -21.36
C GLU A 84 22.99 42.72 -21.24
N LEU A 85 22.18 43.31 -22.12
CA LEU A 85 20.74 43.06 -22.17
C LEU A 85 20.43 41.59 -22.48
N LYS A 86 21.13 41.00 -23.46
CA LYS A 86 20.94 39.60 -23.84
C LYS A 86 21.30 38.63 -22.71
N LEU A 87 22.37 38.92 -21.98
CA LEU A 87 22.74 38.13 -20.79
C LEU A 87 21.65 38.22 -19.71
N LYS A 88 21.13 39.44 -19.46
CA LYS A 88 20.08 39.66 -18.45
C LYS A 88 18.76 38.99 -18.82
N GLU A 89 18.39 38.99 -20.10
CA GLU A 89 17.22 38.25 -20.59
C GLU A 89 17.36 36.74 -20.39
N LEU A 90 18.54 36.18 -20.68
CA LEU A 90 18.83 34.76 -20.46
C LEU A 90 18.75 34.40 -18.97
N GLU A 91 19.33 35.23 -18.10
CA GLU A 91 19.26 35.04 -16.65
C GLU A 91 17.82 35.06 -16.13
N MET A 92 17.02 36.03 -16.58
CA MET A 92 15.60 36.12 -16.21
C MET A 92 14.81 34.89 -16.68
N LYS A 93 15.07 34.41 -17.90
CA LYS A 93 14.44 33.21 -18.45
C LYS A 93 14.82 31.95 -17.68
N GLU A 94 16.06 31.85 -17.24
CA GLU A 94 16.54 30.72 -16.43
C GLU A 94 15.94 30.74 -15.02
N ILE A 95 15.80 31.92 -14.41
CA ILE A 95 15.09 32.10 -13.14
C ILE A 95 13.61 31.70 -13.28
N GLU A 96 12.94 32.14 -14.34
CA GLU A 96 11.54 31.80 -14.60
C GLU A 96 11.36 30.30 -14.77
N LYS A 97 12.21 29.67 -15.58
CA LYS A 97 12.20 28.21 -15.75
C LYS A 97 12.46 27.47 -14.44
N ARG A 98 13.43 27.92 -13.63
CA ARG A 98 13.70 27.34 -12.31
C ARG A 98 12.49 27.46 -11.38
N LYS A 99 11.79 28.60 -11.40
CA LYS A 99 10.55 28.80 -10.62
C LYS A 99 9.41 27.90 -11.10
N GLU A 100 9.27 27.73 -12.41
CA GLU A 100 8.27 26.84 -13.01
C GLU A 100 8.54 25.38 -12.63
N ASP A 101 9.80 24.94 -12.71
CA ASP A 101 10.24 23.60 -12.31
C ASP A 101 10.05 23.39 -10.80
N GLU A 102 10.37 24.39 -9.97
CA GLU A 102 10.12 24.35 -8.52
C GLU A 102 8.63 24.24 -8.20
N PHE A 103 7.79 24.98 -8.93
CA PHE A 103 6.34 24.92 -8.77
C PHE A 103 5.78 23.55 -9.18
N LYS A 104 6.21 23.02 -10.33
CA LYS A 104 5.84 21.67 -10.79
C LYS A 104 6.27 20.60 -9.79
N LEU A 105 7.48 20.72 -9.23
CA LEU A 105 7.98 19.80 -8.23
C LEU A 105 7.15 19.84 -6.95
N LYS A 106 6.80 21.05 -6.46
CA LYS A 106 5.92 21.20 -5.28
C LYS A 106 4.53 20.64 -5.53
N GLN A 107 3.99 20.84 -6.74
CA GLN A 107 2.69 20.28 -7.12
C GLN A 107 2.73 18.74 -7.13
N ALA A 108 3.77 18.15 -7.74
CA ALA A 108 3.95 16.70 -7.75
C ALA A 108 4.17 16.11 -6.35
N GLU A 109 4.91 16.80 -5.48
CA GLU A 109 5.11 16.38 -4.09
C GLU A 109 3.80 16.39 -3.31
N LEU A 110 2.95 17.40 -3.52
CA LEU A 110 1.65 17.50 -2.87
C LEU A 110 0.69 16.40 -3.34
N GLU A 111 0.61 16.14 -4.65
CA GLU A 111 -0.16 15.02 -5.21
C GLU A 111 0.34 13.66 -4.68
N MET A 112 1.65 13.47 -4.56
CA MET A 112 2.23 12.24 -4.00
C MET A 112 1.87 12.07 -2.52
N LYS A 113 1.91 13.14 -1.73
CA LYS A 113 1.47 13.12 -0.32
C LYS A 113 0.00 12.78 -0.19
N GLU A 114 -0.87 13.38 -1.00
CA GLU A 114 -2.31 13.06 -0.98
C GLU A 114 -2.57 11.59 -1.35
N ARG A 115 -1.87 11.05 -2.35
CA ARG A 115 -1.97 9.62 -2.71
C ARG A 115 -1.56 8.71 -1.56
N LEU A 116 -0.45 9.02 -0.88
CA LEU A 116 0.03 8.25 0.27
C LEU A 116 -0.94 8.33 1.46
N GLU A 117 -1.56 9.50 1.69
CA GLU A 117 -2.56 9.69 2.74
C GLU A 117 -3.80 8.83 2.47
N ILE A 118 -4.27 8.78 1.21
CA ILE A 118 -5.38 7.93 0.79
C ILE A 118 -5.04 6.46 0.98
N GLU A 119 -3.87 6.01 0.49
CA GLU A 119 -3.44 4.62 0.63
C GLU A 119 -3.32 4.20 2.11
N ARG A 120 -2.85 5.10 2.99
CA ARG A 120 -2.82 4.84 4.43
C ARG A 120 -4.22 4.69 5.02
N LYS A 121 -5.15 5.57 4.66
CA LYS A 121 -6.55 5.47 5.12
C LYS A 121 -7.21 4.19 4.64
N GLU A 122 -7.03 3.83 3.37
CA GLU A 122 -7.56 2.58 2.81
C GLU A 122 -7.03 1.36 3.57
N LYS A 123 -5.72 1.31 3.88
CA LYS A 123 -5.14 0.24 4.69
C LYS A 123 -5.67 0.22 6.13
N GLU A 124 -5.84 1.38 6.75
CA GLU A 124 -6.43 1.48 8.09
C GLU A 124 -7.88 0.98 8.11
N ASP A 125 -8.67 1.33 7.10
CA ASP A 125 -10.07 0.90 6.99
C ASP A 125 -10.18 -0.58 6.61
N GLU A 126 -9.30 -1.10 5.76
CA GLU A 126 -9.17 -2.53 5.49
C GLU A 126 -8.85 -3.31 6.77
N PHE A 127 -7.91 -2.80 7.58
CA PHE A 127 -7.55 -3.42 8.86
C PHE A 127 -8.74 -3.42 9.84
N LYS A 128 -9.45 -2.29 9.98
CA LYS A 128 -10.66 -2.21 10.82
C LYS A 128 -11.74 -3.17 10.36
N LEU A 129 -11.98 -3.25 9.04
CA LEU A 129 -12.98 -4.16 8.48
C LEU A 129 -12.62 -5.62 8.77
N LYS A 130 -11.36 -5.99 8.59
CA LYS A 130 -10.86 -7.34 8.89
C LYS A 130 -10.95 -7.67 10.37
N GLU A 131 -10.67 -6.70 11.26
CA GLU A 131 -10.85 -6.87 12.70
C GLU A 131 -12.32 -7.12 13.07
N LEU A 132 -13.26 -6.37 12.46
CA LEU A 132 -14.69 -6.57 12.66
C LEU A 132 -15.15 -7.95 12.16
N GLU A 133 -14.70 -8.37 10.98
CA GLU A 133 -15.02 -9.69 10.44
C GLU A 133 -14.51 -10.81 11.36
N MET A 134 -13.30 -10.68 11.91
CA MET A 134 -12.78 -11.65 12.88
C MET A 134 -13.61 -11.68 14.16
N LYS A 135 -13.97 -10.53 14.72
CA LYS A 135 -14.83 -10.45 15.92
C LYS A 135 -16.21 -11.06 15.68
N GLU A 136 -16.80 -10.84 14.50
CA GLU A 136 -18.09 -11.42 14.15
C GLU A 136 -18.00 -12.94 14.00
N ARG A 137 -16.95 -13.44 13.33
CA ARG A 137 -16.68 -14.89 13.26
C ARG A 137 -16.48 -15.51 14.63
N GLU A 138 -15.80 -14.83 15.55
CA GLU A 138 -15.62 -15.31 16.92
C GLU A 138 -16.95 -15.37 17.67
N LYS A 139 -17.79 -14.33 17.56
CA LYS A 139 -19.14 -14.33 18.15
C LYS A 139 -20.01 -15.46 17.60
N ILE A 140 -20.01 -15.66 16.28
CA ILE A 140 -20.78 -16.75 15.64
C ILE A 140 -20.33 -18.10 16.19
N LYS A 141 -19.02 -18.33 16.32
CA LYS A 141 -18.48 -19.57 16.91
C LYS A 141 -18.86 -19.73 18.38
N GLU A 142 -18.82 -18.65 19.15
CA GLU A 142 -19.21 -18.65 20.56
C GLU A 142 -20.70 -19.00 20.71
N ASP A 143 -21.56 -18.40 19.91
CA ASP A 143 -23.00 -18.67 19.92
C ASP A 143 -23.31 -20.10 19.44
N GLU A 144 -22.59 -20.62 18.44
CA GLU A 144 -22.70 -22.02 18.00
C GLU A 144 -22.30 -23.00 19.12
N LEU A 145 -21.24 -22.69 19.87
CA LEU A 145 -20.80 -23.50 21.01
C LEU A 145 -21.84 -23.48 22.15
N LYS A 146 -22.38 -22.30 22.47
CA LYS A 146 -23.45 -22.16 23.48
C LYS A 146 -24.70 -22.94 23.09
N LEU A 147 -25.09 -22.89 21.81
CA LEU A 147 -26.23 -23.64 21.31
C LEU A 147 -25.99 -25.16 21.43
N LYS A 148 -24.81 -25.65 21.03
CA LYS A 148 -24.43 -27.06 21.18
C LYS A 148 -24.41 -27.51 22.65
N GLU A 149 -23.93 -26.66 23.56
CA GLU A 149 -23.95 -26.95 24.99
C GLU A 149 -25.39 -27.07 25.53
N LEU A 150 -26.27 -26.17 25.10
CA LEU A 150 -27.69 -26.20 25.47
C LEU A 150 -28.38 -27.47 24.93
N GLU A 151 -28.20 -27.79 23.65
CA GLU A 151 -28.75 -29.01 23.05
C GLU A 151 -28.24 -30.28 23.76
N MET A 152 -26.95 -30.31 24.14
CA MET A 152 -26.38 -31.42 24.90
C MET A 152 -27.00 -31.51 26.30
N ARG A 153 -27.22 -30.38 26.97
CA ARG A 153 -27.87 -30.32 28.28
C ARG A 153 -29.31 -30.84 28.22
N GLU A 154 -30.10 -30.39 27.24
CA GLU A 154 -31.47 -30.86 27.01
C GLU A 154 -31.50 -32.36 26.70
N ARG A 155 -30.56 -32.87 25.88
CA ARG A 155 -30.45 -34.32 25.63
C ARG A 155 -30.18 -35.11 26.91
N LEU A 156 -29.26 -34.64 27.75
CA LEU A 156 -28.95 -35.30 29.02
C LEU A 156 -30.15 -35.29 29.98
N GLU A 157 -30.91 -34.19 30.01
CA GLU A 157 -32.12 -34.08 30.82
C GLU A 157 -33.22 -35.03 30.34
N MET A 158 -33.48 -35.07 29.03
CA MET A 158 -34.42 -36.02 28.43
C MET A 158 -34.03 -37.47 28.69
N GLU A 159 -32.74 -37.80 28.63
CA GLU A 159 -32.25 -39.15 28.91
C GLU A 159 -32.41 -39.51 30.40
N LYS A 160 -32.18 -38.56 31.31
CA LYS A 160 -32.44 -38.75 32.75
C LYS A 160 -33.92 -39.04 33.01
N LEU A 161 -34.83 -38.26 32.42
CA LEU A 161 -36.28 -38.47 32.56
C LEU A 161 -36.71 -39.83 32.03
N LYS A 162 -36.18 -40.26 30.86
CA LYS A 162 -36.45 -41.62 30.34
C LYS A 162 -35.98 -42.71 31.29
N ILE A 163 -34.78 -42.58 31.87
CA ILE A 163 -34.25 -43.55 32.83
C ILE A 163 -35.14 -43.61 34.08
N GLU A 164 -35.63 -42.46 34.56
CA GLU A 164 -36.53 -42.38 35.71
C GLU A 164 -37.88 -43.06 35.42
N MET A 165 -38.48 -42.80 34.25
CA MET A 165 -39.69 -43.50 33.79
C MET A 165 -39.49 -45.02 33.70
N VAL A 166 -38.37 -45.47 33.13
CA VAL A 166 -38.05 -46.92 33.06
C VAL A 166 -37.87 -47.53 34.45
N LYS A 167 -37.30 -46.79 35.41
CA LYS A 167 -37.21 -47.22 36.82
C LYS A 167 -38.58 -47.33 37.48
N GLU A 168 -39.49 -46.38 37.23
CA GLU A 168 -40.87 -46.45 37.74
C GLU A 168 -41.67 -47.61 37.12
N GLU A 169 -41.51 -47.86 35.82
CA GLU A 169 -42.12 -49.00 35.11
C GLU A 169 -41.58 -50.36 35.57
N SER A 170 -40.29 -50.43 35.93
CA SER A 170 -39.69 -51.66 36.50
C SER A 170 -40.06 -51.86 37.96
N ASN A 171 -40.25 -50.79 38.75
CA ASN A 171 -40.71 -50.88 40.13
C ASN A 171 -42.19 -51.30 40.22
N THR A 172 -43.03 -50.90 39.27
CA THR A 172 -44.44 -51.35 39.18
C THR A 172 -44.58 -52.80 38.71
N LYS A 173 -43.66 -53.33 37.88
CA LYS A 173 -43.66 -54.74 37.43
C LYS A 173 -43.18 -55.75 38.48
N VAL A 174 -42.40 -55.33 39.46
CA VAL A 174 -41.92 -56.22 40.55
C VAL A 174 -42.98 -56.38 41.65
N GLN A 175 -43.86 -55.39 41.83
CA GLN A 175 -44.92 -55.46 42.86
C GLN A 175 -46.08 -56.40 42.49
N SER A 176 -46.26 -56.78 41.21
CA SER A 176 -47.46 -57.54 40.77
C SER A 176 -47.33 -59.07 40.76
N LYS A 177 -46.21 -59.64 41.25
CA LYS A 177 -45.99 -61.11 41.27
C LYS A 177 -45.87 -61.74 42.66
N SER A 178 -45.87 -60.98 43.76
CA SER A 178 -45.65 -61.55 45.12
C SER A 178 -46.90 -62.00 45.86
N ASP A 179 -48.11 -61.68 45.39
CA ASP A 179 -49.33 -61.85 46.21
C ASP A 179 -50.24 -63.03 45.79
N TYR A 180 -49.84 -63.85 44.82
CA TYR A 180 -50.64 -65.02 44.44
C TYR A 180 -50.30 -66.24 45.31
N PHE A 181 -51.17 -66.53 46.28
CA PHE A 181 -51.07 -67.71 47.12
C PHE A 181 -51.29 -68.99 46.30
N ASP A 182 -50.21 -69.75 46.07
CA ASP A 182 -50.24 -71.01 45.34
C ASP A 182 -50.77 -72.15 46.21
N ALA A 183 -52.10 -72.31 46.22
CA ALA A 183 -52.78 -73.34 47.02
C ALA A 183 -52.35 -74.77 46.65
N ALA A 184 -51.96 -75.04 45.40
CA ALA A 184 -51.62 -76.39 44.92
C ALA A 184 -50.34 -76.94 45.58
N LYS A 185 -49.36 -76.07 45.87
CA LYS A 185 -48.12 -76.46 46.56
C LYS A 185 -48.35 -76.74 48.04
N ASN A 186 -49.22 -75.95 48.66
CA ASN A 186 -49.47 -76.02 50.10
C ASN A 186 -50.41 -77.16 50.53
N ILE A 187 -51.27 -77.66 49.63
CA ILE A 187 -52.15 -78.82 49.89
C ILE A 187 -51.36 -80.07 50.30
N ARG A 188 -50.13 -80.27 49.78
CA ARG A 188 -49.29 -81.44 50.15
C ARG A 188 -48.84 -81.43 51.62
N LEU A 189 -48.86 -80.26 52.26
CA LEU A 189 -48.45 -80.05 53.65
C LEU A 189 -49.60 -80.21 54.63
N VAL A 190 -50.83 -80.38 54.13
CA VAL A 190 -52.01 -80.60 54.95
C VAL A 190 -51.98 -82.02 55.51
N PRO A 191 -52.14 -82.21 56.83
CA PRO A 191 -52.25 -83.54 57.42
C PRO A 191 -53.38 -84.34 56.75
N LYS A 192 -53.21 -85.66 56.63
CA LYS A 192 -54.26 -86.54 56.10
C LYS A 192 -55.42 -86.63 57.10
N PHE A 193 -56.65 -86.50 56.60
CA PHE A 193 -57.83 -86.59 57.45
C PHE A 193 -58.03 -88.03 57.98
N CYS A 194 -58.42 -88.16 59.25
CA CYS A 194 -58.77 -89.44 59.86
C CYS A 194 -59.99 -89.26 60.77
N GLU A 195 -61.07 -89.95 60.44
CA GLU A 195 -62.39 -89.85 61.11
C GLU A 195 -62.35 -90.26 62.59
N LYS A 196 -61.34 -91.03 63.01
CA LYS A 196 -61.17 -91.46 64.41
C LYS A 196 -60.58 -90.36 65.32
N THR A 197 -59.99 -89.31 64.76
CA THR A 197 -59.28 -88.26 65.51
C THR A 197 -59.59 -86.87 64.98
N VAL A 198 -60.87 -86.60 64.71
CA VAL A 198 -61.33 -85.29 64.22
C VAL A 198 -60.97 -84.16 65.18
N ASP A 199 -61.10 -84.39 66.50
CA ASP A 199 -60.79 -83.40 67.53
C ASP A 199 -59.32 -82.95 67.55
N LYS A 200 -58.40 -83.77 67.02
CA LYS A 200 -56.96 -83.45 66.95
C LYS A 200 -56.53 -82.90 65.59
N TYR A 201 -57.33 -83.15 64.55
CA TYR A 201 -57.01 -82.78 63.18
C TYR A 201 -57.07 -81.26 62.96
N PHE A 202 -58.17 -80.61 63.35
CA PHE A 202 -58.36 -79.19 63.13
C PHE A 202 -57.32 -78.31 63.85
N PRO A 203 -56.97 -78.56 65.13
CA PRO A 203 -55.88 -77.82 65.79
C PRO A 203 -54.52 -78.00 65.09
N GLN A 204 -54.25 -79.19 64.56
CA GLN A 204 -53.01 -79.47 63.84
C GLN A 204 -52.96 -78.74 62.49
N PHE A 205 -54.07 -78.73 61.75
CA PHE A 205 -54.21 -77.96 60.51
C PHE A 205 -54.06 -76.45 60.77
N GLU A 206 -54.76 -75.92 61.76
CA GLU A 206 -54.70 -74.48 62.10
C GLU A 206 -53.30 -74.05 62.53
N LYS A 207 -52.58 -74.90 63.29
CA LYS A 207 -51.19 -74.65 63.66
C LYS A 207 -50.27 -74.57 62.43
N ILE A 208 -50.47 -75.45 61.45
CA ILE A 208 -49.68 -75.45 60.20
C ILE A 208 -50.04 -74.23 59.34
N ALA A 209 -51.33 -73.92 59.21
CA ALA A 209 -51.82 -72.79 58.43
C ALA A 209 -51.36 -71.45 59.00
N ASN A 210 -51.36 -71.30 60.34
CA ASN A 210 -50.83 -70.12 61.01
C ASN A 210 -49.30 -70.01 60.88
N ASN A 211 -48.56 -71.12 61.02
CA ASN A 211 -47.11 -71.11 60.84
C ASN A 211 -46.68 -70.72 59.42
N LEU A 212 -47.44 -71.16 58.40
CA LEU A 212 -47.16 -70.88 56.99
C LEU A 212 -47.89 -69.63 56.45
N LYS A 213 -48.59 -68.88 57.33
CA LYS A 213 -49.34 -67.66 56.99
C LYS A 213 -50.30 -67.85 55.80
N TRP A 214 -51.01 -68.97 55.76
CA TRP A 214 -51.99 -69.23 54.71
C TRP A 214 -53.18 -68.26 54.80
N PRO A 215 -53.66 -67.66 53.69
CA PRO A 215 -54.83 -66.79 53.76
C PRO A 215 -56.09 -67.60 54.08
N LYS A 216 -56.84 -67.13 55.07
CA LYS A 216 -58.11 -67.73 55.55
C LYS A 216 -59.08 -68.16 54.44
N PRO A 217 -59.32 -67.39 53.34
CA PRO A 217 -60.25 -67.83 52.30
C PRO A 217 -59.83 -69.11 51.55
N TYR A 218 -58.55 -69.50 51.61
CA TYR A 218 -58.08 -70.74 50.96
C TYR A 218 -58.05 -71.95 51.89
N TRP A 219 -58.30 -71.79 53.19
CA TRP A 219 -58.25 -72.89 54.17
C TRP A 219 -59.33 -73.94 53.86
N THR A 220 -60.54 -73.47 53.53
CA THR A 220 -61.65 -74.34 53.12
C THR A 220 -61.34 -75.09 51.84
N THR A 221 -60.77 -74.43 50.83
CA THR A 221 -60.34 -75.06 49.57
C THR A 221 -59.30 -76.16 49.80
N MET A 222 -58.41 -76.00 50.78
CA MET A 222 -57.45 -77.05 51.14
C MET A 222 -58.12 -78.22 51.84
N LEU A 223 -59.02 -77.94 52.79
CA LEU A 223 -59.76 -78.98 53.51
C LEU A 223 -60.62 -79.81 52.55
N THR A 224 -61.35 -79.18 51.62
CA THR A 224 -62.20 -79.89 50.63
C THR A 224 -61.42 -80.87 49.75
N LYS A 225 -60.11 -80.66 49.53
CA LYS A 225 -59.26 -81.59 48.77
C LYS A 225 -58.61 -82.68 49.63
N CYS A 226 -58.71 -82.60 50.95
CA CYS A 226 -58.16 -83.56 51.90
C CYS A 226 -59.20 -84.54 52.46
N PHE A 227 -60.48 -84.27 52.23
CA PHE A 227 -61.60 -85.18 52.46
C PHE A 227 -61.85 -86.08 51.24
#